data_AF-A0A833SNA8-F1
#
_entry.id   AF-A0A833SNA8-F1
#
_cell.length_a   1.000
_cell.length_b   1.000
_cell.length_c   1.000
_cell.angle_alpha   90.00
_cell.angle_beta   90.00
_cell.angle_gamma   90.00
#
_symmetry.space_group_name_H-M   'P 1'
#
loop_
_entity.id
_entity.type
_entity.pdbx_description
1 polymer ?
#
loop_
_entity_poly.entity_id
_entity_poly.type
_entity_poly.pdbx_seq_one_letter_code
_entity_poly.pdbx_strand_id
1 'polypeptide(L)'
;MRRSSRLRGREDAGVASDILAKRQKSGGSGNSSAVQSIPSERRPTWDAFLESKLFLKAPGELYDIFELASELQPENPCEAFVDTLGLRLTGAFDLLAAAGKKEVALDKPLYLHGRFFFDPPEVATVIVDTESDDGRHWGYFRDSPGQVPEYVVRAESSHECKFDIVGGNLFEVLESRLQKCQSTLEGDKVANLLQKIEAQKSCATSRGRSESALRSKRAREAVAGSLHQLGIVVPVDTKNNTGYRELPTAGKDLADLLRQVEQEADKKSPARKRLSELITRATIASDECDFGTGLLLGLDVFTVGLCLEKEALQLLRVAYMLLRRANFYKVVSGHCKHRNGDELSARIESVAASNQTVFGEKQLKQSTVELPLPLWGDNQKISGVLTMKSSSA
;
A
#
# COMPACT_ATOMS: atom_id res chain seq x y z
N MET A 1 -18.37 44.22 46.85
CA MET A 1 -19.14 45.49 46.69
C MET A 1 -19.62 45.55 45.25
N ARG A 2 -20.90 45.26 44.97
CA ARG A 2 -22.03 46.21 44.76
C ARG A 2 -21.75 47.22 43.62
N ARG A 3 -22.62 47.51 42.64
CA ARG A 3 -24.01 47.17 42.26
C ARG A 3 -24.23 47.82 40.87
N SER A 4 -24.82 47.16 39.88
CA SER A 4 -26.26 47.10 39.54
C SER A 4 -26.85 48.36 38.87
N SER A 5 -27.42 48.17 37.67
CA SER A 5 -28.76 48.65 37.24
C SER A 5 -29.08 48.00 35.88
N ARG A 6 -30.29 47.56 35.50
CA ARG A 6 -31.64 47.53 36.10
C ARG A 6 -32.46 46.45 35.36
N LEU A 7 -33.43 45.88 36.08
CA LEU A 7 -34.39 44.83 35.68
C LEU A 7 -35.73 45.40 35.18
N ARG A 8 -36.44 44.59 34.36
CA ARG A 8 -37.88 44.18 34.38
C ARG A 8 -38.40 44.02 32.93
N GLY A 9 -39.16 43.01 32.52
CA GLY A 9 -39.77 41.85 33.20
C GLY A 9 -41.03 41.38 32.42
N ARG A 10 -41.41 40.10 32.64
CA ARG A 10 -42.61 39.32 32.21
C ARG A 10 -42.52 38.61 30.85
N GLU A 11 -42.42 37.27 30.78
CA GLU A 11 -43.31 36.15 31.21
C GLU A 11 -44.55 36.00 30.32
N ASP A 12 -44.60 34.92 29.53
CA ASP A 12 -45.65 33.90 29.68
C ASP A 12 -45.25 32.56 29.03
N ALA A 13 -45.62 31.48 29.74
CA ALA A 13 -45.37 30.08 29.42
C ALA A 13 -46.55 29.47 28.64
N GLY A 14 -46.31 28.40 27.86
CA GLY A 14 -47.43 27.67 27.25
C GLY A 14 -47.07 26.49 26.33
N VAL A 15 -46.80 25.34 26.96
CA VAL A 15 -47.26 23.97 26.58
C VAL A 15 -46.83 23.37 25.23
N ALA A 16 -46.13 22.23 25.36
CA ALA A 16 -45.86 21.25 24.31
C ALA A 16 -47.07 20.33 24.04
N SER A 17 -47.23 19.89 22.79
CA SER A 17 -47.98 18.67 22.47
C SER A 17 -47.44 17.97 21.22
N ASP A 18 -47.20 16.67 21.39
CA ASP A 18 -46.85 15.67 20.37
C ASP A 18 -47.94 15.50 19.32
N ILE A 19 -47.56 15.35 18.04
CA ILE A 19 -48.35 14.59 17.06
C ILE A 19 -47.43 13.73 16.17
N LEU A 20 -47.51 12.42 16.44
CA LEU A 20 -47.15 11.32 15.54
C LEU A 20 -47.97 11.40 14.24
N ALA A 21 -47.32 11.29 13.08
CA ALA A 21 -48.00 11.02 11.80
C ALA A 21 -47.47 9.73 11.17
N LYS A 22 -48.32 8.71 11.21
CA LYS A 22 -48.25 7.47 10.42
C LYS A 22 -48.16 7.79 8.92
N ARG A 23 -47.29 7.09 8.19
CA ARG A 23 -47.45 6.89 6.73
C ARG A 23 -47.56 5.40 6.42
N GLN A 24 -48.71 5.04 5.87
CA GLN A 24 -49.06 3.73 5.36
C GLN A 24 -48.31 3.42 4.05
N LYS A 25 -48.06 2.12 3.86
CA LYS A 25 -47.70 1.48 2.60
C LYS A 25 -48.82 1.68 1.57
N SER A 26 -48.46 2.09 0.36
CA SER A 26 -49.21 1.76 -0.85
C SER A 26 -48.22 1.13 -1.84
N GLY A 27 -48.54 -0.11 -2.26
CA GLY A 27 -47.78 -0.84 -3.25
C GLY A 27 -48.02 -0.28 -4.65
N GLY A 28 -46.93 -0.13 -5.40
CA GLY A 28 -46.93 0.08 -6.84
C GLY A 28 -45.93 -0.89 -7.44
N SER A 29 -46.45 -1.88 -8.16
CA SER A 29 -45.70 -2.82 -8.98
C SER A 29 -44.89 -2.06 -10.04
N GLY A 30 -43.57 -2.19 -9.98
CA GLY A 30 -42.65 -1.68 -10.98
C GLY A 30 -41.45 -2.63 -11.02
N ASN A 31 -41.41 -3.47 -12.04
CA ASN A 31 -40.28 -4.33 -12.37
C ASN A 31 -39.09 -3.42 -12.70
N SER A 32 -38.26 -3.08 -11.71
CA SER A 32 -36.95 -2.48 -11.98
C SER A 32 -35.97 -3.63 -12.19
N SER A 33 -35.55 -3.80 -13.43
CA SER A 33 -34.41 -4.62 -13.83
C SER A 33 -33.23 -4.39 -12.86
N ALA A 34 -32.90 -5.43 -12.11
CA ALA A 34 -31.71 -5.51 -11.26
C ALA A 34 -30.46 -5.51 -12.15
N VAL A 35 -30.01 -4.33 -12.54
CA VAL A 35 -28.73 -4.09 -13.22
C VAL A 35 -28.06 -2.94 -12.51
N GLN A 36 -27.63 -3.17 -11.26
CA GLN A 36 -26.73 -2.32 -10.47
C GLN A 36 -26.43 -3.03 -9.14
N SER A 37 -25.34 -3.84 -9.05
CA SER A 37 -24.64 -4.15 -7.77
C SER A 37 -23.44 -5.12 -7.85
N ILE A 38 -23.13 -5.75 -8.99
CA ILE A 38 -22.11 -6.83 -9.04
C ILE A 38 -20.71 -6.42 -8.50
N PRO A 39 -20.18 -5.21 -8.79
CA PRO A 39 -18.83 -4.83 -8.32
C PRO A 39 -18.76 -4.61 -6.81
N SER A 40 -19.81 -4.07 -6.17
CA SER A 40 -19.79 -3.74 -4.73
C SER A 40 -19.88 -4.99 -3.84
N GLU A 41 -20.53 -6.06 -4.31
CA GLU A 41 -20.67 -7.31 -3.56
C GLU A 41 -19.39 -8.15 -3.53
N ARG A 42 -18.50 -8.00 -4.53
CA ARG A 42 -17.26 -8.78 -4.64
C ARG A 42 -16.07 -8.13 -3.92
N ARG A 43 -16.07 -6.80 -3.72
CA ARG A 43 -15.00 -6.06 -3.03
C ARG A 43 -14.64 -6.63 -1.65
N PRO A 44 -15.59 -6.99 -0.75
CA PRO A 44 -15.23 -7.54 0.56
C PRO A 44 -14.44 -8.86 0.49
N THR A 45 -14.69 -9.69 -0.53
CA THR A 45 -13.94 -10.94 -0.72
C THR A 45 -12.51 -10.65 -1.16
N TRP A 46 -12.33 -9.66 -2.05
CA TRP A 46 -11.03 -9.17 -2.45
C TRP A 46 -10.28 -8.49 -1.30
N ASP A 47 -10.97 -7.71 -0.46
CA ASP A 47 -10.37 -7.09 0.72
C ASP A 47 -9.80 -8.15 1.67
N ALA A 48 -10.59 -9.18 1.99
CA ALA A 48 -10.13 -10.28 2.83
C ALA A 48 -8.95 -11.06 2.19
N PHE A 49 -8.97 -11.23 0.87
CA PHE A 49 -7.88 -11.86 0.14
C PHE A 49 -6.59 -11.04 0.19
N LEU A 50 -6.64 -9.75 -0.15
CA LEU A 50 -5.48 -8.87 -0.15
C LEU A 50 -4.92 -8.66 1.26
N GLU A 51 -5.79 -8.55 2.27
CA GLU A 51 -5.39 -8.43 3.67
C GLU A 51 -4.73 -9.72 4.19
N SER A 52 -5.20 -10.89 3.77
CA SER A 52 -4.61 -12.17 4.22
C SER A 52 -3.36 -12.58 3.46
N LYS A 53 -3.30 -12.31 2.15
CA LYS A 53 -2.24 -12.81 1.26
C LYS A 53 -1.15 -11.80 0.94
N LEU A 54 -1.50 -10.51 0.83
CA LEU A 54 -0.55 -9.41 0.58
C LEU A 54 -0.28 -8.58 1.83
N PHE A 55 -0.99 -8.92 2.91
CA PHE A 55 -1.06 -8.12 4.13
C PHE A 55 -1.57 -6.72 3.88
N LEU A 56 -2.27 -6.41 2.79
CA LEU A 56 -2.68 -5.07 2.39
C LEU A 56 -4.19 -4.89 2.60
N LYS A 57 -4.57 -3.93 3.44
CA LYS A 57 -5.96 -3.48 3.52
C LYS A 57 -6.22 -2.48 2.40
N ALA A 58 -6.85 -2.93 1.32
CA ALA A 58 -7.02 -2.15 0.11
C ALA A 58 -7.88 -0.89 0.39
N PRO A 59 -7.42 0.30 -0.01
CA PRO A 59 -8.29 1.48 -0.05
C PRO A 59 -9.34 1.30 -1.15
N GLY A 60 -10.53 1.87 -0.96
CA GLY A 60 -11.66 1.69 -1.89
C GLY A 60 -11.34 2.12 -3.34
N GLU A 61 -10.53 3.16 -3.48
CA GLU A 61 -10.08 3.68 -4.79
C GLU A 61 -9.28 2.66 -5.61
N LEU A 62 -8.69 1.65 -4.97
CA LEU A 62 -7.88 0.65 -5.68
C LEU A 62 -8.77 -0.07 -6.69
N TYR A 63 -9.98 -0.42 -6.27
CA TYR A 63 -10.97 -1.03 -7.14
C TYR A 63 -11.53 -0.04 -8.16
N ASP A 64 -11.68 1.22 -7.78
CA ASP A 64 -12.20 2.26 -8.68
C ASP A 64 -11.21 2.54 -9.83
N ILE A 65 -9.90 2.53 -9.56
CA ILE A 65 -8.85 2.64 -10.58
C ILE A 65 -8.79 1.40 -11.45
N PHE A 66 -8.93 0.21 -10.86
CA PHE A 66 -8.95 -1.00 -11.66
C PHE A 66 -10.18 -1.06 -12.58
N GLU A 67 -11.31 -0.49 -12.16
CA GLU A 67 -12.51 -0.33 -12.99
C GLU A 67 -12.22 0.57 -14.18
N LEU A 68 -11.70 1.78 -13.92
CA LEU A 68 -11.30 2.71 -14.97
C LEU A 68 -10.29 2.06 -15.94
N ALA A 69 -9.31 1.35 -15.41
CA ALA A 69 -8.31 0.66 -16.21
C ALA A 69 -8.94 -0.45 -17.10
N SER A 70 -9.93 -1.16 -16.57
CA SER A 70 -10.67 -2.18 -17.31
C SER A 70 -11.59 -1.59 -18.39
N GLU A 71 -12.11 -0.38 -18.18
CA GLU A 71 -12.85 0.36 -19.21
C GLU A 71 -11.94 0.90 -20.32
N LEU A 72 -10.72 1.31 -19.96
CA LEU A 72 -9.74 1.85 -20.91
C LEU A 72 -9.08 0.76 -21.75
N GLN A 73 -8.70 -0.36 -21.14
CA GLN A 73 -8.02 -1.47 -21.80
C GLN A 73 -8.52 -2.82 -21.25
N PRO A 74 -9.66 -3.35 -21.74
CA PRO A 74 -10.30 -4.55 -21.19
C PRO A 74 -9.42 -5.81 -21.24
N GLU A 75 -8.62 -5.96 -22.30
CA GLU A 75 -7.76 -7.14 -22.51
C GLU A 75 -6.52 -7.13 -21.61
N ASN A 76 -6.02 -5.94 -21.25
CA ASN A 76 -4.87 -5.80 -20.38
C ASN A 76 -4.98 -4.54 -19.49
N PRO A 77 -5.83 -4.58 -18.44
CA PRO A 77 -6.10 -3.41 -17.61
C PRO A 77 -4.84 -2.84 -16.94
N CYS A 78 -3.83 -3.68 -16.65
CA CYS A 78 -2.60 -3.22 -16.02
C CYS A 78 -1.78 -2.27 -16.91
N GLU A 79 -1.94 -2.34 -18.23
CA GLU A 79 -1.24 -1.48 -19.21
C GLU A 79 -2.08 -0.27 -19.64
N ALA A 80 -3.27 -0.05 -19.06
CA ALA A 80 -4.23 0.96 -19.50
C ALA A 80 -3.68 2.40 -19.55
N PHE A 81 -2.65 2.70 -18.76
CA PHE A 81 -2.05 4.04 -18.65
C PHE A 81 -0.66 4.15 -19.26
N VAL A 82 -0.14 3.10 -19.93
CA VAL A 82 1.23 3.11 -20.47
C VAL A 82 1.36 4.10 -21.63
N ASP A 83 0.50 3.99 -22.65
CA ASP A 83 0.58 4.85 -23.84
C ASP A 83 0.34 6.34 -23.56
N THR A 84 -0.38 6.65 -22.47
CA THR A 84 -0.74 8.02 -22.11
C THR A 84 0.14 8.60 -21.02
N LEU A 85 0.45 7.85 -19.97
CA LEU A 85 1.14 8.36 -18.79
C LEU A 85 2.52 7.75 -18.59
N GLY A 86 2.89 6.72 -19.36
CA GLY A 86 4.08 5.93 -19.10
C GLY A 86 3.99 5.17 -17.77
N LEU A 87 2.78 4.80 -17.35
CA LEU A 87 2.53 4.17 -16.06
C LEU A 87 1.86 2.81 -16.24
N ARG A 88 2.41 1.78 -15.60
CA ARG A 88 1.82 0.44 -15.54
C ARG A 88 1.35 0.13 -14.12
N LEU A 89 0.14 -0.38 -13.97
CA LEU A 89 -0.36 -0.88 -12.68
C LEU A 89 0.30 -2.23 -12.35
N THR A 90 0.62 -2.48 -11.08
CA THR A 90 1.26 -3.72 -10.63
C THR A 90 0.83 -4.17 -9.22
N GLY A 91 1.37 -5.28 -8.73
CA GLY A 91 1.19 -5.76 -7.36
C GLY A 91 -0.23 -6.29 -7.16
N ALA A 92 -1.06 -5.58 -6.39
CA ALA A 92 -2.45 -5.97 -6.20
C ALA A 92 -3.24 -5.98 -7.52
N PHE A 93 -2.93 -5.05 -8.44
CA PHE A 93 -3.60 -4.96 -9.73
C PHE A 93 -3.31 -6.15 -10.65
N ASP A 94 -2.09 -6.69 -10.62
CA ASP A 94 -1.73 -7.88 -11.40
C ASP A 94 -2.61 -9.10 -10.98
N LEU A 95 -3.00 -9.17 -9.71
CA LEU A 95 -3.87 -10.23 -9.19
C LEU A 95 -5.33 -10.02 -9.55
N LEU A 96 -5.81 -8.78 -9.53
CA LEU A 96 -7.15 -8.45 -10.02
C LEU A 96 -7.28 -8.77 -11.52
N ALA A 97 -6.27 -8.46 -12.32
CA ALA A 97 -6.22 -8.82 -13.74
C ALA A 97 -6.15 -10.35 -13.95
N ALA A 98 -5.52 -11.07 -13.03
CA ALA A 98 -5.44 -12.53 -13.09
C ALA A 98 -6.71 -13.25 -12.58
N ALA A 99 -7.71 -12.55 -12.05
CA ALA A 99 -8.90 -13.14 -11.42
C ALA A 99 -9.63 -14.17 -12.30
N GLY A 100 -9.65 -13.97 -13.62
CA GLY A 100 -10.27 -14.90 -14.57
C GLY A 100 -9.63 -16.28 -14.61
N LYS A 101 -8.38 -16.41 -14.15
CA LYS A 101 -7.64 -17.69 -14.09
C LYS A 101 -8.10 -18.58 -12.95
N LYS A 102 -8.82 -18.05 -11.95
CA LYS A 102 -9.25 -18.69 -10.68
C LYS A 102 -8.13 -19.18 -9.77
N GLU A 103 -7.00 -19.60 -10.32
CA GLU A 103 -5.84 -20.08 -9.60
C GLU A 103 -4.57 -19.61 -10.29
N VAL A 104 -3.55 -19.27 -9.51
CA VAL A 104 -2.22 -18.91 -10.02
C VAL A 104 -1.13 -19.70 -9.29
N ALA A 105 -0.12 -20.14 -10.05
CA ALA A 105 1.07 -20.77 -9.51
C ALA A 105 2.02 -19.71 -8.94
N LEU A 106 2.63 -20.01 -7.80
CA LEU A 106 3.52 -19.12 -7.07
C LEU A 106 4.92 -19.73 -6.99
N ASP A 107 5.91 -18.97 -7.44
CA ASP A 107 7.33 -19.28 -7.27
C ASP A 107 7.89 -18.65 -5.98
N LYS A 108 7.29 -17.55 -5.55
CA LYS A 108 7.68 -16.79 -4.35
C LYS A 108 6.44 -16.45 -3.53
N PRO A 109 6.60 -16.14 -2.22
CA PRO A 109 5.47 -15.72 -1.40
C PRO A 109 4.71 -14.54 -2.02
N LEU A 110 3.38 -14.62 -2.05
CA LEU A 110 2.54 -13.65 -2.74
C LEU A 110 2.65 -12.23 -2.14
N TYR A 111 2.86 -12.11 -0.83
CA TYR A 111 3.10 -10.82 -0.18
C TYR A 111 4.39 -10.12 -0.62
N LEU A 112 5.24 -10.73 -1.45
CA LEU A 112 6.42 -10.08 -2.02
C LEU A 112 6.18 -9.51 -3.42
N HIS A 113 5.07 -9.87 -4.06
CA HIS A 113 4.81 -9.49 -5.45
C HIS A 113 4.79 -7.97 -5.64
N GLY A 114 5.55 -7.49 -6.61
CA GLY A 114 5.67 -6.07 -6.97
C GLY A 114 6.70 -5.27 -6.18
N ARG A 115 7.36 -5.85 -5.15
CA ARG A 115 8.35 -5.12 -4.34
C ARG A 115 9.69 -4.96 -5.05
N PHE A 116 10.27 -3.77 -4.97
CA PHE A 116 11.65 -3.47 -5.35
C PHE A 116 12.61 -3.71 -4.18
N PHE A 117 13.90 -3.79 -4.49
CA PHE A 117 14.97 -4.15 -3.55
C PHE A 117 14.99 -3.32 -2.25
N PHE A 118 14.73 -2.01 -2.36
CA PHE A 118 14.75 -1.06 -1.25
C PHE A 118 13.37 -0.73 -0.67
N ASP A 119 12.32 -1.45 -1.05
CA ASP A 119 10.98 -1.23 -0.50
C ASP A 119 10.95 -1.69 0.97
N PRO A 120 10.71 -0.77 1.93
CA PRO A 120 10.49 -1.17 3.30
C PRO A 120 9.13 -1.87 3.42
N PRO A 121 8.89 -2.67 4.48
CA PRO A 121 7.64 -3.43 4.65
C PRO A 121 6.36 -2.61 4.62
N GLU A 122 6.46 -1.34 5.01
CA GLU A 122 5.39 -0.35 5.04
C GLU A 122 4.93 0.06 3.64
N VAL A 123 5.76 -0.12 2.61
CA VAL A 123 5.46 0.26 1.22
C VAL A 123 4.93 -0.96 0.46
N ALA A 124 3.78 -0.79 -0.20
CA ALA A 124 3.23 -1.77 -1.13
C ALA A 124 3.12 -1.13 -2.51
N THR A 125 4.04 -1.50 -3.40
CA THR A 125 4.14 -0.96 -4.76
C THR A 125 2.95 -1.37 -5.62
N VAL A 126 2.40 -0.40 -6.34
CA VAL A 126 1.15 -0.55 -7.12
C VAL A 126 1.20 0.11 -8.49
N ILE A 127 2.14 1.02 -8.75
CA ILE A 127 2.38 1.61 -10.08
C ILE A 127 3.88 1.64 -10.34
N VAL A 128 4.30 1.35 -11.56
CA VAL A 128 5.67 1.55 -12.02
C VAL A 128 5.71 2.51 -13.20
N ASP A 129 6.79 3.26 -13.31
CA ASP A 129 7.13 4.05 -14.49
C ASP A 129 7.68 3.10 -15.56
N THR A 130 7.21 3.23 -16.80
CA THR A 130 7.66 2.43 -17.94
C THR A 130 8.58 3.20 -18.87
N GLU A 131 8.82 4.49 -18.63
CA GLU A 131 9.66 5.34 -19.48
C GLU A 131 11.10 5.46 -18.96
N SER A 132 11.35 5.08 -17.70
CA SER A 132 12.68 5.16 -17.07
C SER A 132 13.17 3.79 -16.62
N ASP A 133 14.45 3.53 -16.87
CA ASP A 133 15.15 2.31 -16.42
C ASP A 133 15.59 2.39 -14.93
N ASP A 134 15.39 3.53 -14.27
CA ASP A 134 15.78 3.74 -12.86
C ASP A 134 14.88 2.97 -11.89
N GLY A 135 13.82 2.32 -12.37
CA GLY A 135 12.83 1.63 -11.55
C GLY A 135 12.00 2.58 -10.69
N ARG A 136 11.71 3.79 -11.20
CA ARG A 136 10.79 4.73 -10.55
C ARG A 136 9.42 4.07 -10.36
N HIS A 137 8.88 4.15 -9.15
CA HIS A 137 7.61 3.50 -8.82
C HIS A 137 6.86 4.20 -7.69
N TRP A 138 5.59 3.85 -7.55
CA TRP A 138 4.69 4.35 -6.52
C TRP A 138 4.09 3.21 -5.71
N GLY A 139 3.94 3.47 -4.42
CA GLY A 139 3.39 2.51 -3.47
C GLY A 139 2.48 3.15 -2.44
N TYR A 140 1.57 2.35 -1.90
CA TYR A 140 0.85 2.70 -0.69
C TYR A 140 1.77 2.63 0.51
N PHE A 141 1.69 3.64 1.39
CA PHE A 141 2.44 3.67 2.65
C PHE A 141 1.52 3.59 3.87
N ARG A 142 1.96 2.83 4.88
CA ARG A 142 1.17 2.52 6.07
C ARG A 142 2.05 2.13 7.25
N ASP A 143 1.77 2.72 8.42
CA ASP A 143 2.54 2.47 9.64
C ASP A 143 2.21 1.12 10.29
N SER A 144 1.07 0.52 9.96
CA SER A 144 0.69 -0.81 10.46
C SER A 144 0.06 -1.69 9.37
N PRO A 145 0.18 -3.02 9.48
CA PRO A 145 -0.33 -3.92 8.45
C PRO A 145 -1.86 -3.92 8.34
N GLY A 146 -2.59 -3.54 9.39
CA GLY A 146 -4.06 -3.44 9.39
C GLY A 146 -4.61 -2.06 9.04
N GLN A 147 -3.73 -1.08 8.79
CA GLN A 147 -4.12 0.29 8.43
C GLN A 147 -4.46 0.37 6.94
N VAL A 148 -5.56 1.07 6.63
CA VAL A 148 -5.85 1.51 5.26
C VAL A 148 -4.83 2.60 4.91
N PRO A 149 -4.09 2.48 3.81
CA PRO A 149 -3.12 3.50 3.40
C PRO A 149 -3.73 4.89 3.31
N GLU A 150 -3.02 5.88 3.83
CA GLU A 150 -3.42 7.30 3.78
C GLU A 150 -2.50 8.14 2.89
N TYR A 151 -1.42 7.51 2.41
CA TYR A 151 -0.37 8.14 1.62
C TYR A 151 0.00 7.23 0.46
N VAL A 152 0.20 7.86 -0.69
CA VAL A 152 0.94 7.30 -1.81
C VAL A 152 2.32 7.93 -1.82
N VAL A 153 3.33 7.07 -1.88
CA VAL A 153 4.73 7.47 -1.92
C VAL A 153 5.35 7.13 -3.25
N ARG A 154 6.36 7.91 -3.67
CA ARG A 154 7.14 7.70 -4.88
C ARG A 154 8.59 7.42 -4.51
N ALA A 155 9.16 6.35 -5.03
CA ALA A 155 10.61 6.21 -5.17
C ALA A 155 11.03 6.80 -6.51
N GLU A 156 11.97 7.74 -6.49
CA GLU A 156 12.51 8.33 -7.73
C GLU A 156 13.35 7.32 -8.50
N SER A 157 14.06 6.46 -7.77
CA SER A 157 14.88 5.38 -8.29
C SER A 157 14.77 4.18 -7.34
N SER A 158 14.69 2.98 -7.91
CA SER A 158 14.73 1.71 -7.19
C SER A 158 16.10 1.38 -6.60
N HIS A 159 17.14 2.17 -6.93
CA HIS A 159 18.51 1.99 -6.47
C HIS A 159 18.80 2.64 -5.11
N GLU A 160 17.86 3.38 -4.55
CA GLU A 160 18.00 3.98 -3.23
C GLU A 160 16.72 3.81 -2.41
N CYS A 161 16.88 3.68 -1.09
CA CYS A 161 15.76 3.66 -0.17
C CYS A 161 15.35 5.09 0.19
N LYS A 162 14.73 5.81 -0.74
CA LYS A 162 14.19 7.16 -0.51
C LYS A 162 12.82 7.32 -1.14
N PHE A 163 11.90 7.89 -0.36
CA PHE A 163 10.50 8.02 -0.78
C PHE A 163 9.98 9.41 -0.48
N ASP A 164 9.21 9.95 -1.42
CA ASP A 164 8.49 11.20 -1.25
C ASP A 164 6.97 10.97 -1.21
N ILE A 165 6.25 11.75 -0.42
CA ILE A 165 4.78 11.68 -0.37
C ILE A 165 4.21 12.53 -1.49
N VAL A 166 3.48 11.88 -2.40
CA VAL A 166 3.01 12.50 -3.65
C VAL A 166 1.50 12.54 -3.79
N GLY A 167 0.75 11.92 -2.88
CA GLY A 167 -0.71 11.96 -2.90
C GLY A 167 -1.35 11.25 -1.71
N GLY A 168 -2.63 11.51 -1.49
CA GLY A 168 -3.47 10.78 -0.52
C GLY A 168 -4.17 9.56 -1.13
N ASN A 169 -4.14 9.45 -2.46
CA ASN A 169 -4.72 8.36 -3.23
C ASN A 169 -4.04 8.30 -4.61
N LEU A 170 -4.27 7.22 -5.35
CA LEU A 170 -3.65 7.03 -6.65
C LEU A 170 -4.25 7.93 -7.76
N PHE A 171 -5.49 8.42 -7.63
CA PHE A 171 -6.04 9.38 -8.61
C PHE A 171 -5.23 10.68 -8.64
N GLU A 172 -4.78 11.19 -7.49
CA GLU A 172 -3.89 12.36 -7.43
C GLU A 172 -2.57 12.13 -8.17
N VAL A 173 -2.05 10.89 -8.16
CA VAL A 173 -0.85 10.52 -8.92
C VAL A 173 -1.12 10.54 -10.42
N LEU A 174 -2.24 9.96 -10.87
CA LEU A 174 -2.64 9.99 -12.28
C LEU A 174 -2.87 11.42 -12.77
N GLU A 175 -3.58 12.25 -12.00
CA GLU A 175 -3.82 13.67 -12.30
C GLU A 175 -2.50 14.46 -12.40
N SER A 176 -1.60 14.30 -11.44
CA SER A 176 -0.29 14.96 -11.41
C SER A 176 0.59 14.55 -12.61
N ARG A 177 0.57 13.26 -12.97
CA ARG A 177 1.30 12.76 -14.14
C ARG A 177 0.69 13.29 -15.43
N LEU A 178 -0.64 13.27 -15.55
CA LEU A 178 -1.35 13.79 -16.71
C LEU A 178 -1.04 15.27 -16.94
N GLN A 179 -1.03 16.09 -15.89
CA GLN A 179 -0.65 17.50 -15.97
C GLN A 179 0.78 17.71 -16.51
N LYS A 180 1.72 16.81 -16.18
CA LYS A 180 3.10 16.88 -16.69
C LYS A 180 3.20 16.44 -18.15
N CYS A 181 2.39 15.47 -18.57
CA CYS A 181 2.38 14.95 -19.94
C CYS A 181 1.53 15.78 -20.92
N GLN A 182 0.73 16.74 -20.43
CA GLN A 182 -0.14 17.61 -21.25
C GLN A 182 0.56 18.33 -22.40
N SER A 183 1.83 18.65 -22.27
CA SER A 183 2.62 19.31 -23.32
C SER A 183 3.06 18.38 -24.45
N THR A 184 3.04 17.06 -24.21
CA THR A 184 3.59 16.04 -25.13
C THR A 184 2.49 15.19 -25.77
N LEU A 185 1.33 15.10 -25.13
CA LEU A 185 0.18 14.33 -25.60
C LEU A 185 -0.79 15.17 -26.44
N GLU A 186 -1.57 14.51 -27.30
CA GLU A 186 -2.70 15.13 -28.00
C GLU A 186 -3.76 15.62 -26.99
N GLY A 187 -4.21 16.86 -27.14
CA GLY A 187 -5.13 17.52 -26.20
C GLY A 187 -6.42 16.74 -25.94
N ASP A 188 -6.98 16.09 -26.98
CA ASP A 188 -8.23 15.33 -26.86
C ASP A 188 -8.07 14.06 -26.01
N LYS A 189 -6.91 13.37 -26.11
CA LYS A 189 -6.61 12.18 -25.30
C LYS A 189 -6.47 12.55 -23.83
N VAL A 190 -5.81 13.67 -23.53
CA VAL A 190 -5.66 14.19 -22.17
C VAL A 190 -7.03 14.57 -21.60
N ALA A 191 -7.82 15.33 -22.34
CA ALA A 191 -9.14 15.78 -21.90
C ALA A 191 -10.08 14.60 -21.62
N ASN A 192 -10.07 13.57 -22.48
CA ASN A 192 -10.87 12.36 -22.30
C ASN A 192 -10.46 11.59 -21.04
N LEU A 193 -9.15 11.35 -20.85
CA LEU A 193 -8.66 10.64 -19.67
C LEU A 193 -8.96 11.42 -18.38
N LEU A 194 -8.78 12.74 -18.38
CA LEU A 194 -9.12 13.58 -17.23
C LEU A 194 -10.62 13.48 -16.89
N GLN A 195 -11.48 13.57 -17.90
CA GLN A 195 -12.93 13.44 -17.72
C GLN A 195 -13.31 12.08 -17.10
N LYS A 196 -12.68 10.99 -17.55
CA LYS A 196 -12.91 9.64 -17.00
C LYS A 196 -12.41 9.51 -15.56
N ILE A 197 -11.24 10.07 -15.26
CA ILE A 197 -10.69 10.13 -13.89
C ILE A 197 -11.65 10.89 -12.97
N GLU A 198 -12.14 12.07 -13.38
CA GLU A 198 -13.06 12.88 -12.59
C GLU A 198 -14.40 12.18 -12.36
N ALA A 199 -14.93 11.51 -13.38
CA ALA A 199 -16.16 10.73 -13.27
C ALA A 199 -16.02 9.62 -12.20
N GLN A 200 -14.92 8.88 -12.22
CA GLN A 200 -14.67 7.79 -11.30
C GLN A 200 -14.37 8.27 -9.86
N LYS A 201 -13.62 9.36 -9.72
CA LYS A 201 -13.27 9.97 -8.42
C LYS A 201 -14.49 10.43 -7.62
N SER A 202 -15.53 10.89 -8.33
CA SER A 202 -16.76 11.46 -7.76
C SER A 202 -17.56 10.49 -6.89
N CYS A 203 -17.27 9.18 -6.95
CA CYS A 203 -18.03 8.15 -6.24
C CYS A 203 -17.60 7.92 -4.77
N ALA A 204 -16.40 8.30 -4.33
CA ALA A 204 -15.95 7.99 -2.94
C ALA A 204 -14.81 8.83 -2.35
N THR A 205 -14.17 9.75 -3.08
CA THR A 205 -12.87 10.32 -2.65
C THR A 205 -13.02 11.68 -1.96
N SER A 206 -12.45 11.85 -0.76
CA SER A 206 -12.34 13.16 -0.11
C SER A 206 -11.52 14.11 -0.99
N ARG A 207 -11.91 15.40 -1.09
CA ARG A 207 -11.14 16.44 -1.80
C ARG A 207 -9.64 16.32 -1.48
N GLY A 208 -8.83 16.19 -2.53
CA GLY A 208 -7.40 15.93 -2.42
C GLY A 208 -6.68 17.01 -1.61
N ARG A 209 -5.72 16.59 -0.80
CA ARG A 209 -4.84 17.51 -0.07
C ARG A 209 -3.63 17.78 -0.95
N SER A 210 -3.11 19.01 -0.93
CA SER A 210 -1.84 19.27 -1.62
C SER A 210 -0.72 18.41 -1.04
N GLU A 211 0.26 18.05 -1.87
CA GLU A 211 1.39 17.23 -1.42
C GLU A 211 2.12 17.86 -0.20
N SER A 212 2.26 19.20 -0.18
CA SER A 212 2.83 19.94 0.97
C SER A 212 2.02 19.77 2.25
N ALA A 213 0.67 19.79 2.15
CA ALA A 213 -0.20 19.55 3.29
C ALA A 213 -0.11 18.10 3.80
N LEU A 214 0.07 17.13 2.90
CA LEU A 214 0.29 15.72 3.25
C LEU A 214 1.63 15.50 3.95
N ARG A 215 2.73 16.07 3.41
CA ARG A 215 4.05 16.05 4.05
C ARG A 215 4.01 16.69 5.45
N SER A 216 3.35 17.84 5.57
CA SER A 216 3.16 18.52 6.85
C SER A 216 2.33 17.71 7.84
N LYS A 217 1.28 17.02 7.36
CA LYS A 217 0.50 16.09 8.18
C LYS A 217 1.40 14.95 8.67
N ARG A 218 2.13 14.31 7.77
CA ARG A 218 3.02 13.19 8.08
C ARG A 218 4.06 13.58 9.12
N ALA A 219 4.70 14.74 8.97
CA ALA A 219 5.71 15.24 9.88
C ALA A 219 5.19 15.45 11.31
N ARG A 220 3.90 15.78 11.49
CA ARG A 220 3.27 15.90 12.81
C ARG A 220 2.90 14.56 13.43
N GLU A 221 2.65 13.54 12.60
CA GLU A 221 2.31 12.19 13.06
C GLU A 221 3.56 11.38 13.37
N ALA A 222 4.67 11.66 12.68
CA ALA A 222 5.94 10.98 12.88
C ALA A 222 6.49 11.28 14.28
N VAL A 223 6.88 10.23 14.99
CA VAL A 223 7.62 10.34 16.25
C VAL A 223 9.09 10.65 15.98
N ALA A 224 9.62 10.16 14.85
CA ALA A 224 10.99 10.42 14.41
C ALA A 224 11.12 10.31 12.88
N GLY A 225 12.07 11.05 12.32
CA GLY A 225 12.43 10.99 10.90
C GLY A 225 13.38 9.82 10.62
N SER A 226 13.16 9.13 9.50
CA SER A 226 13.98 8.01 9.03
C SER A 226 14.78 8.39 7.78
N LEU A 227 15.82 7.62 7.47
CA LEU A 227 16.66 7.83 6.29
C LEU A 227 15.91 7.62 4.97
N HIS A 228 14.86 6.79 4.99
CA HIS A 228 13.95 6.61 3.87
C HIS A 228 12.88 7.71 3.73
N GLN A 229 12.98 8.78 4.54
CA GLN A 229 12.20 10.03 4.47
C GLN A 229 10.72 9.95 4.84
N LEU A 230 10.22 8.76 5.16
CA LEU A 230 8.82 8.61 5.57
C LEU A 230 8.63 8.71 7.08
N GLY A 231 9.68 8.58 7.90
CA GLY A 231 9.59 8.58 9.36
C GLY A 231 8.84 7.38 9.93
N ILE A 232 8.75 7.30 11.26
CA ILE A 232 8.03 6.22 11.96
C ILE A 232 6.90 6.75 12.84
N VAL A 233 5.80 5.99 12.91
CA VAL A 233 4.74 6.18 13.92
C VAL A 233 4.71 4.96 14.83
N VAL A 234 4.84 5.18 16.14
CA VAL A 234 4.71 4.14 17.17
C VAL A 234 3.88 4.66 18.35
N PRO A 235 3.26 3.77 19.14
CA PRO A 235 2.61 4.19 20.38
C PRO A 235 3.62 4.83 21.33
N VAL A 236 3.27 6.00 21.88
CA VAL A 236 4.05 6.71 22.91
C VAL A 236 3.16 6.93 24.12
N ASP A 237 3.59 6.43 25.28
CA ASP A 237 2.96 6.70 26.56
C ASP A 237 3.54 7.98 27.16
N THR A 238 2.75 9.06 27.10
CA THR A 238 3.16 10.37 27.60
C THR A 238 3.27 10.43 29.12
N LYS A 239 2.65 9.51 29.87
CA LYS A 239 2.71 9.49 31.34
C LYS A 239 4.02 8.90 31.82
N ASN A 240 4.45 7.81 31.17
CA ASN A 240 5.67 7.10 31.53
C ASN A 240 6.88 7.54 30.69
N ASN A 241 6.64 8.39 29.68
CA ASN A 241 7.64 8.84 28.71
C ASN A 241 8.36 7.65 28.03
N THR A 242 7.56 6.68 27.57
CA THR A 242 8.03 5.46 26.90
C THR A 242 7.37 5.29 25.54
N GLY A 243 7.99 4.50 24.66
CA GLY A 243 7.60 4.21 23.29
C GLY A 243 8.70 4.54 22.28
N TYR A 244 9.44 5.64 22.50
CA TYR A 244 10.57 6.05 21.67
C TYR A 244 11.56 6.91 22.48
N ARG A 245 12.85 6.63 22.30
CA ARG A 245 13.95 7.51 22.71
C ARG A 245 14.94 7.67 21.56
N GLU A 246 15.57 8.83 21.46
CA GLU A 246 16.56 9.07 20.42
C GLU A 246 17.92 8.42 20.77
N LEU A 247 18.61 7.89 19.75
CA LEU A 247 19.95 7.35 19.90
C LEU A 247 21.01 8.48 19.85
N PRO A 248 22.22 8.26 20.40
CA PRO A 248 23.29 9.27 20.35
C PRO A 248 23.78 9.64 18.95
N THR A 249 23.40 8.88 17.93
CA THR A 249 23.75 9.11 16.53
C THR A 249 22.51 8.83 15.69
N ALA A 250 22.00 9.88 15.03
CA ALA A 250 20.75 9.85 14.26
C ALA A 250 20.88 10.76 13.03
N GLY A 251 19.90 10.68 12.13
CA GLY A 251 19.82 11.55 10.95
C GLY A 251 21.09 11.49 10.08
N LYS A 252 21.66 12.65 9.76
CA LYS A 252 22.83 12.76 8.89
C LYS A 252 24.06 12.01 9.43
N ASP A 253 24.32 12.10 10.73
CA ASP A 253 25.49 11.44 11.34
C ASP A 253 25.37 9.91 11.27
N LEU A 254 24.15 9.38 11.36
CA LEU A 254 23.88 7.96 11.14
C LEU A 254 24.05 7.59 9.67
N ALA A 255 23.54 8.40 8.73
CA ALA A 255 23.73 8.17 7.30
C ALA A 255 25.22 8.13 6.91
N ASP A 256 26.03 9.05 7.46
CA ASP A 256 27.46 9.09 7.24
C ASP A 256 28.18 7.87 7.86
N LEU A 257 27.77 7.44 9.06
CA LEU A 257 28.26 6.22 9.68
C LEU A 257 27.94 4.97 8.85
N LEU A 258 26.71 4.84 8.37
CA LEU A 258 26.27 3.69 7.57
C LEU A 258 27.03 3.62 6.23
N ARG A 259 27.27 4.76 5.59
CA ARG A 259 28.10 4.85 4.39
C ARG A 259 29.55 4.42 4.64
N GLN A 260 30.13 4.80 5.78
CA GLN A 260 31.46 4.32 6.18
C GLN A 260 31.47 2.80 6.35
N VAL A 261 30.45 2.25 7.02
CA VAL A 261 30.31 0.80 7.21
C VAL A 261 30.17 0.03 5.89
N GLU A 262 29.49 0.61 4.90
CA GLU A 262 29.36 0.01 3.56
C GLU A 262 30.69 -0.02 2.80
N GLN A 263 31.51 1.03 2.94
CA GLN A 263 32.80 1.15 2.26
C GLN A 263 33.92 0.34 2.91
N GLU A 264 33.81 0.06 4.22
CA GLU A 264 34.82 -0.68 4.98
C GLU A 264 34.62 -2.20 4.86
N ALA A 265 35.56 -2.90 4.23
CA ALA A 265 35.52 -4.36 4.10
C ALA A 265 35.80 -5.11 5.43
N ASP A 266 36.50 -4.47 6.38
CA ASP A 266 36.86 -5.10 7.66
C ASP A 266 35.69 -5.08 8.65
N LYS A 267 35.27 -6.26 9.09
CA LYS A 267 34.24 -6.44 10.11
C LYS A 267 34.64 -5.90 11.50
N LYS A 268 35.93 -5.63 11.74
CA LYS A 268 36.44 -5.07 13.00
C LYS A 268 36.66 -3.55 12.95
N SER A 269 36.19 -2.90 11.90
CA SER A 269 36.40 -1.48 11.71
C SER A 269 35.80 -0.62 12.84
N PRO A 270 36.34 0.58 13.08
CA PRO A 270 35.77 1.52 14.04
C PRO A 270 34.30 1.86 13.75
N ALA A 271 33.89 1.97 12.49
CA ALA A 271 32.51 2.27 12.12
C ALA A 271 31.56 1.10 12.50
N ARG A 272 31.96 -0.15 12.25
CA ARG A 272 31.21 -1.36 12.67
C ARG A 272 31.06 -1.46 14.19
N LYS A 273 32.09 -1.07 14.95
CA LYS A 273 32.01 -1.00 16.42
C LYS A 273 30.99 0.04 16.88
N ARG A 274 31.04 1.25 16.31
CA ARG A 274 30.06 2.32 16.60
C ARG A 274 28.63 1.89 16.27
N LEU A 275 28.42 1.22 15.12
CA LEU A 275 27.11 0.67 14.77
C LEU A 275 26.66 -0.41 15.77
N SER A 276 27.57 -1.28 16.21
CA SER A 276 27.27 -2.31 17.20
C SER A 276 26.83 -1.71 18.55
N GLU A 277 27.47 -0.62 18.99
CA GLU A 277 27.06 0.12 20.19
C GLU A 277 25.65 0.71 20.05
N LEU A 278 25.29 1.23 18.87
CA LEU A 278 23.93 1.71 18.59
C LEU A 278 22.91 0.57 18.64
N ILE A 279 23.23 -0.60 18.09
CA ILE A 279 22.37 -1.80 18.16
C ILE A 279 22.17 -2.24 19.61
N THR A 280 23.22 -2.24 20.43
CA THR A 280 23.11 -2.53 21.86
C THR A 280 22.19 -1.55 22.57
N ARG A 281 22.34 -0.24 22.31
CA ARG A 281 21.47 0.79 22.89
C ARG A 281 20.01 0.65 22.46
N ALA A 282 19.76 0.33 21.19
CA ALA A 282 18.42 0.10 20.67
C ALA A 282 17.76 -1.16 21.28
N THR A 283 18.57 -2.17 21.61
CA THR A 283 18.10 -3.38 22.31
C THR A 283 17.71 -3.05 23.75
N ILE A 284 18.56 -2.31 24.48
CA ILE A 284 18.25 -1.83 25.84
C ILE A 284 16.97 -0.98 25.83
N ALA A 285 16.84 -0.07 24.85
CA ALA A 285 15.63 0.73 24.68
C ALA A 285 14.39 -0.15 24.48
N SER A 286 14.51 -1.26 23.74
CA SER A 286 13.41 -2.21 23.56
C SER A 286 13.03 -2.93 24.87
N ASP A 287 13.99 -3.30 25.71
CA ASP A 287 13.72 -3.88 27.04
C ASP A 287 13.01 -2.89 27.97
N GLU A 288 13.25 -1.58 27.76
CA GLU A 288 12.65 -0.47 28.50
C GLU A 288 11.40 0.11 27.81
N CYS A 289 10.75 -0.67 26.93
CA CYS A 289 9.51 -0.33 26.23
C CYS A 289 9.59 0.80 25.18
N ASP A 290 10.79 1.24 24.79
CA ASP A 290 11.02 2.21 23.72
C ASP A 290 11.23 1.53 22.36
N PHE A 291 10.24 0.75 21.95
CA PHE A 291 10.28 -0.10 20.75
C PHE A 291 10.52 0.70 19.45
N GLY A 292 10.10 1.96 19.40
CA GLY A 292 10.33 2.84 18.25
C GLY A 292 11.81 3.06 17.95
N THR A 293 12.67 2.99 18.97
CA THR A 293 14.13 3.15 18.82
C THR A 293 14.72 2.03 17.97
N GLY A 294 14.34 0.79 18.27
CA GLY A 294 14.75 -0.39 17.50
C GLY A 294 14.14 -0.43 16.12
N LEU A 295 12.88 0.02 15.97
CA LEU A 295 12.22 0.14 14.67
C LEU A 295 12.98 1.11 13.75
N LEU A 296 13.24 2.33 14.24
CA LEU A 296 13.90 3.37 13.46
C LEU A 296 15.29 2.94 13.01
N LEU A 297 16.13 2.49 13.95
CA LEU A 297 17.47 2.02 13.61
C LEU A 297 17.42 0.83 12.64
N GLY A 298 16.47 -0.09 12.81
CA GLY A 298 16.31 -1.23 11.90
C GLY A 298 15.97 -0.81 10.46
N LEU A 299 15.07 0.17 10.30
CA LEU A 299 14.70 0.73 9.01
C LEU A 299 15.83 1.54 8.39
N ASP A 300 16.56 2.32 9.18
CA ASP A 300 17.70 3.10 8.72
C ASP A 300 18.85 2.18 8.26
N VAL A 301 19.15 1.11 9.01
CA VAL A 301 20.14 0.10 8.63
C VAL A 301 19.70 -0.66 7.37
N PHE A 302 18.40 -0.90 7.17
CA PHE A 302 17.86 -1.54 5.97
C PHE A 302 18.17 -0.75 4.68
N THR A 303 18.30 0.58 4.77
CA THR A 303 18.62 1.44 3.61
C THR A 303 19.98 1.15 2.96
N VAL A 304 20.88 0.45 3.66
CA VAL A 304 22.21 0.05 3.15
C VAL A 304 22.15 -1.21 2.29
N GLY A 305 21.04 -1.97 2.34
CA GLY A 305 20.89 -3.17 1.53
C GLY A 305 21.65 -4.39 2.08
N LEU A 306 22.33 -5.14 1.21
CA LEU A 306 22.86 -6.48 1.53
C LEU A 306 23.93 -6.47 2.64
N CYS A 307 24.71 -5.39 2.76
CA CYS A 307 25.85 -5.32 3.69
C CYS A 307 25.44 -5.41 5.18
N LEU A 308 24.24 -4.94 5.51
CA LEU A 308 23.72 -4.87 6.88
C LEU A 308 22.36 -5.56 7.05
N GLU A 309 22.02 -6.46 6.14
CA GLU A 309 20.72 -7.13 6.14
C GLU A 309 20.47 -7.92 7.43
N LYS A 310 21.49 -8.57 7.98
CA LYS A 310 21.35 -9.39 9.20
C LYS A 310 21.03 -8.53 10.41
N GLU A 311 21.74 -7.40 10.54
CA GLU A 311 21.55 -6.42 11.59
C GLU A 311 20.17 -5.75 11.48
N ALA A 312 19.77 -5.36 10.26
CA ALA A 312 18.43 -4.83 10.00
C ALA A 312 17.35 -5.85 10.40
N LEU A 313 17.46 -7.11 9.93
CA LEU A 313 16.49 -8.16 10.25
C LEU A 313 16.39 -8.44 11.75
N GLN A 314 17.51 -8.43 12.48
CA GLN A 314 17.49 -8.62 13.93
C GLN A 314 16.70 -7.53 14.63
N LEU A 315 16.99 -6.26 14.33
CA LEU A 315 16.31 -5.10 14.91
C LEU A 315 14.82 -5.09 14.55
N LEU A 316 14.51 -5.23 13.26
CA LEU A 316 13.15 -5.20 12.74
C LEU A 316 12.31 -6.36 13.26
N ARG A 317 12.90 -7.54 13.46
CA ARG A 317 12.20 -8.67 14.11
C ARG A 317 11.70 -8.29 15.48
N VAL A 318 12.57 -7.79 16.34
CA VAL A 318 12.22 -7.46 17.72
C VAL A 318 11.19 -6.34 17.73
N ALA A 319 11.45 -5.26 17.00
CA ALA A 319 10.59 -4.09 16.97
C ALA A 319 9.17 -4.40 16.45
N TYR A 320 9.04 -5.04 15.28
CA TYR A 320 7.72 -5.36 14.73
C TYR A 320 6.95 -6.36 15.59
N MET A 321 7.62 -7.30 16.26
CA MET A 321 6.93 -8.24 17.15
C MET A 321 6.38 -7.54 18.39
N LEU A 322 7.17 -6.67 19.03
CA LEU A 322 6.77 -5.90 20.21
C LEU A 322 5.66 -4.88 19.87
N LEU A 323 5.72 -4.27 18.68
CA LEU A 323 4.67 -3.38 18.14
C LEU A 323 3.44 -4.12 17.60
N ARG A 324 3.40 -5.46 17.67
CA ARG A 324 2.33 -6.31 17.12
C ARG A 324 2.09 -6.13 15.61
N ARG A 325 3.16 -5.87 14.86
CA ARG A 325 3.21 -5.71 13.39
C ARG A 325 3.88 -6.91 12.72
N ALA A 326 3.63 -8.13 13.20
CA ALA A 326 4.33 -9.35 12.76
C ALA A 326 4.29 -9.61 11.24
N ASN A 327 3.25 -9.15 10.54
CA ASN A 327 3.17 -9.27 9.09
C ASN A 327 4.25 -8.44 8.36
N PHE A 328 4.64 -7.27 8.88
CA PHE A 328 5.77 -6.52 8.33
C PHE A 328 7.10 -7.25 8.53
N TYR A 329 7.27 -7.95 9.66
CA TYR A 329 8.44 -8.81 9.81
C TYR A 329 8.46 -9.97 8.80
N LYS A 330 7.30 -10.60 8.53
CA LYS A 330 7.20 -11.62 7.46
C LYS A 330 7.59 -11.05 6.10
N VAL A 331 7.16 -9.81 5.80
CA VAL A 331 7.53 -9.11 4.57
C VAL A 331 9.03 -8.90 4.49
N VAL A 332 9.67 -8.21 5.46
CA VAL A 332 11.12 -7.95 5.37
C VAL A 332 11.94 -9.24 5.37
N SER A 333 11.56 -10.23 6.17
CA SER A 333 12.27 -11.52 6.23
C SER A 333 12.13 -12.31 4.93
N GLY A 334 10.96 -12.29 4.30
CA GLY A 334 10.76 -12.86 2.97
C GLY A 334 11.48 -12.07 1.89
N HIS A 335 11.44 -10.74 1.97
CA HIS A 335 12.04 -9.84 1.00
C HIS A 335 13.56 -10.03 0.94
N CYS A 336 14.24 -10.05 2.08
CA CYS A 336 15.68 -10.31 2.19
C CYS A 336 16.10 -11.66 1.59
N LYS A 337 15.23 -12.68 1.57
CA LYS A 337 15.52 -13.99 0.98
C LYS A 337 15.38 -14.03 -0.54
N HIS A 338 14.66 -13.08 -1.14
CA HIS A 338 14.27 -13.15 -2.57
C HIS A 338 14.63 -11.89 -3.36
N ARG A 339 15.10 -10.81 -2.72
CA ARG A 339 15.55 -9.60 -3.42
C ARG A 339 16.84 -9.88 -4.18
N ASN A 340 16.90 -9.43 -5.42
CA ASN A 340 18.07 -9.60 -6.29
C ASN A 340 19.02 -8.42 -6.11
N GLY A 341 20.25 -8.67 -5.65
CA GLY A 341 21.28 -7.63 -5.52
C GLY A 341 21.89 -7.20 -6.85
N ASP A 342 21.76 -8.02 -7.90
CA ASP A 342 22.38 -7.77 -9.21
C ASP A 342 21.49 -6.90 -10.12
N GLU A 343 20.19 -6.84 -9.85
CA GLU A 343 19.19 -6.12 -10.66
C GLU A 343 18.24 -5.34 -9.76
N LEU A 344 18.65 -4.13 -9.36
CA LEU A 344 17.90 -3.29 -8.40
C LEU A 344 16.58 -2.75 -8.99
N SER A 345 16.52 -2.55 -10.31
CA SER A 345 15.31 -2.17 -11.05
C SER A 345 14.33 -3.33 -11.25
N ALA A 346 14.68 -4.56 -10.88
CA ALA A 346 13.74 -5.67 -10.94
C ALA A 346 12.85 -5.68 -9.70
N ARG A 347 11.54 -5.74 -9.94
CA ARG A 347 10.55 -6.04 -8.90
C ARG A 347 10.38 -7.55 -8.76
N ILE A 348 9.96 -7.98 -7.58
CA ILE A 348 9.68 -9.38 -7.31
C ILE A 348 8.39 -9.82 -8.02
N GLU A 349 8.54 -10.69 -9.00
CA GLU A 349 7.44 -11.42 -9.62
C GLU A 349 7.20 -12.74 -8.86
N SER A 350 6.07 -12.83 -8.13
CA SER A 350 5.70 -14.03 -7.36
C SER A 350 4.80 -14.98 -8.15
N VAL A 351 4.01 -14.45 -9.08
CA VAL A 351 3.11 -15.23 -9.93
C VAL A 351 3.92 -15.79 -11.10
N ALA A 352 3.94 -17.12 -11.25
CA ALA A 352 4.68 -17.76 -12.32
C ALA A 352 4.06 -17.44 -13.69
N ALA A 353 4.91 -17.15 -14.68
CA ALA A 353 4.46 -17.04 -16.06
C ALA A 353 4.01 -18.41 -16.58
N SER A 354 2.85 -18.49 -17.22
CA SER A 354 2.23 -19.76 -17.66
C SER A 354 3.03 -20.55 -18.73
N ASN A 355 4.19 -20.07 -19.17
CA ASN A 355 4.94 -20.58 -20.33
C ASN A 355 6.39 -21.00 -20.02
N GLN A 356 6.70 -21.54 -18.85
CA GLN A 356 7.97 -22.24 -18.63
C GLN A 356 7.75 -23.72 -18.39
N THR A 357 7.70 -24.48 -19.50
CA THR A 357 8.07 -25.89 -19.51
C THR A 357 9.56 -26.00 -19.19
N VAL A 358 9.91 -26.05 -17.89
CA VAL A 358 11.26 -26.35 -17.45
C VAL A 358 11.52 -27.84 -17.67
N PHE A 359 12.13 -28.18 -18.80
CA PHE A 359 12.87 -29.44 -18.95
C PHE A 359 14.15 -29.34 -18.10
N GLY A 360 14.19 -30.06 -16.97
CA GLY A 360 15.42 -30.23 -16.19
C GLY A 360 15.23 -30.26 -14.67
N GLU A 361 15.12 -31.48 -14.14
CA GLU A 361 15.48 -31.93 -12.78
C GLU A 361 15.53 -30.92 -11.61
N LYS A 362 14.35 -30.57 -11.11
CA LYS A 362 13.90 -30.72 -9.71
C LYS A 362 12.52 -30.07 -9.65
N GLN A 363 11.46 -30.87 -9.56
CA GLN A 363 10.12 -30.35 -9.25
C GLN A 363 10.15 -29.73 -7.86
N LEU A 364 10.52 -28.45 -7.77
CA LEU A 364 10.11 -27.61 -6.65
C LEU A 364 8.59 -27.60 -6.68
N LYS A 365 7.95 -28.04 -5.59
CA LYS A 365 6.50 -27.96 -5.42
C LYS A 365 6.10 -26.49 -5.58
N GLN A 366 5.64 -26.10 -6.77
CA GLN A 366 5.00 -24.81 -6.98
C GLN A 366 3.72 -24.80 -6.17
N SER A 367 3.64 -23.89 -5.20
CA SER A 367 2.42 -23.67 -4.43
C SER A 367 1.43 -22.90 -5.30
N THR A 368 0.16 -23.23 -5.24
CA THR A 368 -0.89 -22.47 -5.92
C THR A 368 -1.70 -21.64 -4.94
N VAL A 369 -2.38 -20.61 -5.45
CA VAL A 369 -3.34 -19.80 -4.69
C VAL A 369 -4.59 -19.58 -5.51
N GLU A 370 -5.74 -19.86 -4.90
CA GLU A 370 -7.05 -19.54 -5.46
C GLU A 370 -7.30 -18.03 -5.35
N LEU A 371 -7.72 -17.42 -6.45
CA LEU A 371 -8.11 -16.02 -6.53
C LEU A 371 -9.63 -15.90 -6.34
N PRO A 372 -10.11 -14.81 -5.70
CA PRO A 372 -11.52 -14.50 -5.72
C PRO A 372 -12.06 -14.32 -7.14
N LEU A 373 -13.37 -14.44 -7.30
CA LEU A 373 -14.01 -14.20 -8.59
C LEU A 373 -13.71 -12.78 -9.10
N PRO A 374 -13.60 -12.59 -10.43
CA PRO A 374 -13.39 -11.27 -11.04
C PRO A 374 -14.34 -10.21 -10.51
N LEU A 375 -13.94 -8.94 -10.42
CA LEU A 375 -14.84 -7.88 -9.97
C LEU A 375 -16.01 -7.64 -10.95
N TRP A 376 -15.76 -7.86 -12.25
CA TRP A 376 -16.76 -7.76 -13.32
C TRP A 376 -16.87 -9.07 -14.10
N GLY A 377 -18.06 -9.38 -14.61
CA GLY A 377 -18.34 -10.58 -15.41
C GLY A 377 -19.16 -11.65 -14.69
N ASP A 378 -20.09 -12.25 -15.44
CA ASP A 378 -21.14 -13.15 -14.96
C ASP A 378 -20.64 -14.48 -14.39
N ASN A 379 -21.30 -14.89 -13.31
CA ASN A 379 -21.47 -16.29 -12.94
C ASN A 379 -22.21 -17.01 -14.08
N GLN A 380 -21.52 -17.50 -15.12
CA GLN A 380 -21.95 -18.68 -15.91
C GLN A 380 -21.04 -18.95 -17.13
N LYS A 381 -20.15 -19.93 -16.99
CA LYS A 381 -20.03 -21.06 -17.94
C LYS A 381 -19.79 -22.33 -17.13
N ILE A 382 -20.79 -22.71 -16.35
CA ILE A 382 -21.01 -24.11 -15.95
C ILE A 382 -22.44 -24.44 -16.36
N SER A 383 -22.70 -24.45 -17.66
CA SER A 383 -23.75 -25.31 -18.21
C SER A 383 -23.03 -26.53 -18.75
N GLY A 384 -23.06 -27.61 -17.95
CA GLY A 384 -22.71 -28.93 -18.45
C GLY A 384 -23.63 -29.21 -19.63
N VAL A 385 -23.05 -29.36 -20.81
CA VAL A 385 -23.69 -30.04 -21.94
C VAL A 385 -23.88 -31.48 -21.48
N LEU A 386 -25.03 -31.76 -20.87
CA LEU A 386 -25.57 -33.11 -20.77
C LEU A 386 -25.88 -33.55 -22.19
N THR A 387 -24.92 -34.19 -22.83
CA THR A 387 -25.17 -35.04 -24.00
C THR A 387 -26.18 -36.11 -23.60
N MET A 388 -27.45 -35.89 -23.93
CA MET A 388 -28.41 -36.97 -24.07
C MET A 388 -27.94 -37.87 -25.21
N LYS A 389 -27.38 -39.03 -24.87
CA LYS A 389 -27.33 -40.16 -25.79
C LYS A 389 -28.75 -40.71 -25.91
N SER A 390 -29.41 -40.42 -27.02
CA SER A 390 -30.52 -41.23 -27.52
C SER A 390 -29.95 -42.59 -27.92
N SER A 391 -30.30 -43.64 -27.18
CA SER A 391 -30.14 -45.02 -27.61
C SER A 391 -31.48 -45.51 -28.13
N SER A 392 -31.58 -45.68 -29.45
CA SER A 392 -32.65 -46.42 -30.12
C SER A 392 -32.02 -47.23 -31.25
N ALA A 393 -31.70 -48.48 -30.95
CA ALA A 393 -31.75 -49.67 -31.80
C ALA A 393 -31.23 -50.86 -30.97
#